data_AF-A0A2M8PUK6-F1
#
_entry.id   AF-A0A2M8PUK6-F1
#
_cell.length_a   1.000
_cell.length_b   1.000
_cell.length_c   1.000
_cell.angle_alpha   90.00
_cell.angle_beta   90.00
_cell.angle_gamma   90.00
#
_symmetry.space_group_name_H-M   'P 1'
#
loop_
_entity.id
_entity.type
_entity.pdbx_description
1 polymer ?
#
loop_
_entity_poly.entity_id
_entity_poly.type
_entity_poly.pdbx_seq_one_letter_code
_entity_poly.pdbx_strand_id
1 'polypeptide(L)'
;MIQRFTAQLPSWARTDHPFLRYELLRSRGDQDKRKQYTRALVTLLLLGFLFGAGYLLATDFLTDSPGQNLTDSVMSIVYWPLVVVQVILQIGALALTSNTVSEEKRRQTWDNLRATQSGAELTLRTRWASVFYRMRGLIAIVLVLRIVLILGILLDLTAFQGRFLDLQLTGPEPSVPLVVGALLLSFLMTAALLLPFSSMGFDAAIGLLVSTFVEQRTFSILLQLLLIALRIALVAGLLFTAMQFVDGDLDLSNTAAWVLVGASAAVGDWGLAFLNFTFYGEIWATIPYGVFYGLALLIFAIVQAALTDAVLNLAVRRAENKG
;
A
#
# COMPACT_ATOMS: atom_id res chain seq x y z
N MET A 1 15.93 -19.85 -7.61
CA MET A 1 16.18 -18.45 -7.23
C MET A 1 15.22 -17.93 -6.15
N ILE A 2 13.90 -18.14 -6.22
CA ILE A 2 12.94 -17.70 -5.18
C ILE A 2 13.25 -18.27 -3.78
N GLN A 3 13.81 -19.49 -3.70
CA GLN A 3 14.21 -20.11 -2.42
C GLN A 3 15.25 -19.31 -1.62
N ARG A 4 16.12 -18.52 -2.28
CA ARG A 4 17.14 -17.71 -1.58
C ARG A 4 16.53 -16.52 -0.86
N PHE A 5 15.50 -15.89 -1.43
CA PHE A 5 14.76 -14.82 -0.77
C PHE A 5 13.85 -15.33 0.34
N THR A 6 13.29 -16.54 0.19
CA THR A 6 12.46 -17.14 1.25
C THR A 6 13.26 -17.69 2.43
N ALA A 7 14.56 -17.96 2.28
CA ALA A 7 15.40 -18.48 3.36
C ALA A 7 15.60 -17.48 4.51
N GLN A 8 15.53 -16.18 4.22
CA GLN A 8 15.64 -15.11 5.23
C GLN A 8 14.31 -14.86 5.97
N LEU A 9 13.20 -15.44 5.51
CA LEU A 9 11.93 -15.33 6.21
C LEU A 9 11.91 -16.22 7.47
N PRO A 10 11.18 -15.81 8.52
CA PRO A 10 10.90 -16.67 9.66
C PRO A 10 10.34 -18.02 9.22
N SER A 11 10.66 -19.10 9.93
CA SER A 11 10.29 -20.47 9.55
C SER A 11 8.80 -20.64 9.21
N TRP A 12 7.91 -19.98 9.97
CA TRP A 12 6.46 -20.02 9.77
C TRP A 12 5.97 -19.29 8.50
N ALA A 13 6.75 -18.37 7.94
CA ALA A 13 6.41 -17.59 6.75
C ALA A 13 6.96 -18.20 5.45
N ARG A 14 7.72 -19.29 5.53
CA ARG A 14 8.31 -19.96 4.37
C ARG A 14 7.32 -20.91 3.70
N THR A 15 7.39 -21.02 2.37
CA THR A 15 6.46 -21.83 1.56
C THR A 15 6.52 -23.33 1.81
N ASP A 16 7.61 -23.81 2.38
CA ASP A 16 7.83 -25.20 2.80
C ASP A 16 7.20 -25.51 4.17
N HIS A 17 6.85 -24.50 4.97
CA HIS A 17 6.23 -24.71 6.27
C HIS A 17 4.87 -25.42 6.12
N PRO A 18 4.57 -26.49 6.89
CA PRO A 18 3.38 -27.32 6.69
C PRO A 18 2.08 -26.53 6.73
N PHE A 19 1.94 -25.62 7.71
CA PHE A 19 0.76 -24.77 7.87
C PHE A 19 0.58 -23.80 6.70
N LEU A 20 1.64 -23.13 6.25
CA LEU A 20 1.54 -22.19 5.14
C LEU A 20 1.28 -22.93 3.83
N ARG A 21 1.94 -24.07 3.61
CA ARG A 21 1.70 -24.93 2.44
C ARG A 21 0.25 -25.40 2.41
N TYR A 22 -0.29 -25.87 3.54
CA TYR A 22 -1.69 -26.23 3.64
C TYR A 22 -2.60 -25.04 3.31
N GLU A 23 -2.29 -23.85 3.81
CA GLU A 23 -3.09 -22.66 3.54
C GLU A 23 -3.04 -22.14 2.10
N LEU A 24 -1.88 -22.26 1.45
CA LEU A 24 -1.71 -21.93 0.04
C LEU A 24 -2.39 -22.96 -0.86
N LEU A 25 -2.30 -24.26 -0.52
CA LEU A 25 -2.94 -25.35 -1.25
C LEU A 25 -4.46 -25.31 -1.09
N ARG A 26 -4.96 -25.02 0.11
CA ARG A 26 -6.39 -24.87 0.42
C ARG A 26 -7.05 -23.82 -0.46
N SER A 27 -6.36 -22.71 -0.73
CA SER A 27 -6.87 -21.69 -1.64
C SER A 27 -6.64 -21.96 -3.12
N ARG A 28 -5.75 -22.90 -3.45
CA ARG A 28 -5.58 -23.45 -4.80
C ARG A 28 -6.55 -24.59 -5.11
N GLY A 29 -7.36 -25.04 -4.14
CA GLY A 29 -8.20 -26.23 -4.24
C GLY A 29 -8.89 -26.38 -5.59
N ASP A 30 -8.60 -27.51 -6.25
CA ASP A 30 -9.09 -27.98 -7.55
C ASP A 30 -9.53 -26.88 -8.55
N GLN A 31 -8.75 -25.79 -8.61
CA GLN A 31 -9.01 -24.74 -9.57
C GLN A 31 -8.61 -25.30 -10.93
N ASP A 32 -9.63 -25.76 -11.65
CA ASP A 32 -9.56 -26.10 -13.05
C ASP A 32 -8.72 -25.05 -13.78
N LYS A 33 -7.70 -25.47 -14.53
CA LYS A 33 -6.70 -24.57 -15.16
C LYS A 33 -7.41 -23.47 -15.96
N ARG A 34 -8.58 -23.77 -16.52
CA ARG A 34 -9.48 -22.81 -17.18
C ARG A 34 -9.85 -21.62 -16.29
N LYS A 35 -10.25 -21.84 -15.03
CA LYS A 35 -10.59 -20.77 -14.08
C LYS A 35 -9.39 -19.90 -13.75
N GLN A 36 -8.19 -20.48 -13.71
CA GLN A 36 -6.97 -19.71 -13.49
C GLN A 36 -6.66 -18.79 -14.69
N TYR A 37 -6.75 -19.31 -15.92
CA TYR A 37 -6.54 -18.52 -17.13
C TYR A 37 -7.60 -17.44 -17.32
N THR A 38 -8.88 -17.74 -17.08
CA THR A 38 -9.93 -16.73 -17.18
C THR A 38 -9.74 -15.62 -16.16
N ARG A 39 -9.36 -15.96 -14.92
CA ARG A 39 -9.08 -14.95 -13.89
C ARG A 39 -7.89 -14.08 -14.27
N ALA A 40 -6.81 -14.68 -14.78
CA ALA A 40 -5.65 -13.93 -15.27
C ALA A 40 -6.02 -13.01 -16.45
N LEU A 41 -6.80 -13.51 -17.42
CA LEU A 41 -7.29 -12.73 -18.55
C LEU A 41 -8.17 -11.56 -18.08
N VAL A 42 -9.11 -11.80 -17.16
CA VAL A 42 -9.96 -10.75 -16.58
C VAL A 42 -9.12 -9.71 -15.85
N THR A 43 -8.11 -10.12 -15.08
CA THR A 43 -7.19 -9.19 -14.42
C THR A 43 -6.40 -8.36 -15.45
N LEU A 44 -5.92 -8.98 -16.53
CA LEU A 44 -5.20 -8.28 -17.60
C LEU A 44 -6.11 -7.29 -18.34
N LEU A 45 -7.34 -7.69 -18.67
CA LEU A 45 -8.32 -6.81 -19.31
C LEU A 45 -8.72 -5.65 -18.39
N LEU A 46 -8.92 -5.91 -17.11
CA LEU A 46 -9.21 -4.87 -16.12
C LEU A 46 -8.04 -3.89 -16.00
N LEU A 47 -6.80 -4.37 -15.96
CA LEU A 47 -5.61 -3.51 -15.96
C LEU A 47 -5.53 -2.69 -17.24
N GLY A 48 -5.69 -3.32 -18.41
CA GLY A 48 -5.70 -2.63 -19.69
C GLY A 48 -6.77 -1.54 -19.77
N PHE A 49 -7.98 -1.83 -19.27
CA PHE A 49 -9.05 -0.86 -19.15
C PHE A 49 -8.69 0.28 -18.21
N LEU A 50 -8.13 -0.02 -17.03
CA LEU A 50 -7.70 1.01 -16.08
C LEU A 50 -6.63 1.93 -16.68
N PHE A 51 -5.59 1.38 -17.31
CA PHE A 51 -4.56 2.19 -17.98
C PHE A 51 -5.11 2.98 -19.18
N GLY A 52 -6.02 2.40 -19.96
CA GLY A 52 -6.70 3.11 -21.04
C GLY A 52 -7.54 4.27 -20.52
N ALA A 53 -8.30 4.06 -19.44
CA ALA A 53 -9.06 5.12 -18.78
C ALA A 53 -8.13 6.19 -18.19
N GLY A 54 -7.02 5.80 -17.56
CA GLY A 54 -5.99 6.72 -17.07
C GLY A 54 -5.40 7.58 -18.18
N TYR A 55 -5.11 6.99 -19.34
CA TYR A 55 -4.64 7.73 -20.52
C TYR A 55 -5.67 8.72 -21.05
N LEU A 56 -6.95 8.31 -21.14
CA LEU A 56 -8.03 9.21 -21.56
C LEU A 56 -8.23 10.37 -20.58
N LEU A 57 -8.16 10.10 -19.27
CA LEU A 57 -8.25 11.15 -18.26
C LEU A 57 -7.04 12.10 -18.30
N ALA A 58 -5.84 11.56 -18.49
CA ALA A 58 -4.61 12.35 -18.57
C ALA A 58 -4.57 13.29 -19.80
N THR A 59 -5.26 12.94 -20.87
CA THR A 59 -5.31 13.70 -22.13
C THR A 59 -6.58 14.54 -22.27
N ASP A 60 -7.38 14.66 -21.20
CA ASP A 60 -8.71 15.26 -21.22
C ASP A 60 -9.56 14.80 -22.43
N PHE A 61 -9.57 13.48 -22.66
CA PHE A 61 -10.18 12.81 -23.80
C PHE A 61 -9.55 13.16 -25.16
N LEU A 62 -8.21 13.13 -25.23
CA LEU A 62 -7.38 13.36 -26.42
C LEU A 62 -7.39 14.82 -26.92
N THR A 63 -7.79 15.77 -26.08
CA THR A 63 -7.73 17.20 -26.37
C THR A 63 -6.33 17.75 -26.13
N ASP A 64 -5.64 17.26 -25.10
CA ASP A 64 -4.34 17.75 -24.64
C ASP A 64 -3.25 16.66 -24.58
N SER A 65 -1.99 17.10 -24.57
CA SER A 65 -0.84 16.23 -24.29
C SER A 65 -0.87 15.79 -22.82
N PRO A 66 -0.56 14.51 -22.50
CA PRO A 66 -0.66 13.98 -21.13
C PRO A 66 0.34 14.60 -20.14
N GLY A 67 1.30 15.38 -20.61
CA GLY A 67 2.28 16.09 -19.78
C GLY A 67 3.25 16.92 -20.61
N GLN A 68 4.02 17.77 -19.94
CA GLN A 68 5.04 18.61 -20.56
C GLN A 68 6.37 17.87 -20.76
N ASN A 69 6.68 16.92 -19.88
CA ASN A 69 7.83 16.03 -19.98
C ASN A 69 7.38 14.56 -19.91
N LEU A 70 8.32 13.63 -20.13
CA LEU A 70 8.03 12.20 -20.16
C LEU A 70 7.56 11.68 -18.80
N THR A 71 8.17 12.13 -17.70
CA THR A 71 7.84 11.68 -16.34
C THR A 71 6.45 12.12 -15.92
N ASP A 72 6.08 13.38 -16.15
CA ASP A 72 4.75 13.93 -15.90
C ASP A 72 3.69 13.22 -16.74
N SER A 73 4.00 12.92 -18.00
CA SER A 73 3.11 12.15 -18.88
C SER A 73 2.89 10.73 -18.37
N VAL A 74 3.95 10.04 -17.94
CA VAL A 74 3.82 8.69 -17.37
C VAL A 74 3.04 8.76 -16.06
N MET A 75 3.30 9.75 -15.21
CA MET A 75 2.60 9.91 -13.95
C MET A 75 1.11 10.15 -14.15
N SER A 76 0.72 11.10 -14.99
CA SER A 76 -0.70 11.43 -15.22
C SER A 76 -1.50 10.22 -15.71
N ILE A 77 -0.89 9.41 -16.59
CA ILE A 77 -1.50 8.18 -17.11
C ILE A 77 -1.61 7.09 -16.03
N VAL A 78 -0.57 6.92 -15.20
CA VAL A 78 -0.44 5.78 -14.28
C VAL A 78 -1.04 6.05 -12.90
N TYR A 79 -1.14 7.33 -12.47
CA TYR A 79 -1.52 7.72 -11.12
C TYR A 79 -2.86 7.11 -10.68
N TRP A 80 -3.96 7.45 -11.37
CA TRP A 80 -5.29 6.98 -11.00
C TRP A 80 -5.45 5.45 -11.07
N PRO A 81 -5.00 4.76 -12.13
CA PRO A 81 -4.98 3.30 -12.17
C PRO A 81 -4.28 2.68 -10.97
N LEU A 82 -3.15 3.26 -10.57
CA LEU A 82 -2.31 2.72 -9.52
C LEU A 82 -2.92 2.96 -8.12
N VAL A 83 -3.55 4.12 -7.89
CA VAL A 83 -4.37 4.38 -6.69
C VAL A 83 -5.50 3.36 -6.58
N VAL A 84 -6.23 3.10 -7.67
CA VAL A 84 -7.31 2.09 -7.69
C VAL A 84 -6.79 0.70 -7.35
N VAL A 85 -5.68 0.27 -7.97
CA VAL A 85 -5.06 -1.03 -7.69
C VAL A 85 -4.61 -1.12 -6.22
N GLN A 86 -4.10 -0.04 -5.63
CA GLN A 86 -3.72 -0.01 -4.21
C GLN A 86 -4.93 -0.09 -3.29
N VAL A 87 -6.02 0.62 -3.57
CA VAL A 87 -7.28 0.48 -2.82
C VAL A 87 -7.78 -0.97 -2.88
N ILE A 88 -7.73 -1.61 -4.05
CA ILE A 88 -8.08 -3.03 -4.22
C ILE A 88 -7.15 -3.93 -3.39
N LEU A 89 -5.84 -3.65 -3.37
CA LEU A 89 -4.87 -4.39 -2.55
C LEU A 89 -5.24 -4.36 -1.07
N GLN A 90 -5.57 -3.18 -0.55
CA GLN A 90 -5.91 -2.99 0.86
C GLN A 90 -7.23 -3.66 1.25
N ILE A 91 -8.27 -3.42 0.45
CA ILE A 91 -9.57 -4.06 0.64
C ILE A 91 -9.42 -5.59 0.59
N GLY A 92 -8.64 -6.09 -0.39
CA GLY A 92 -8.35 -7.51 -0.53
C GLY A 92 -7.58 -8.08 0.66
N ALA A 93 -6.58 -7.37 1.18
CA ALA A 93 -5.80 -7.80 2.34
C ALA A 93 -6.67 -7.94 3.60
N LEU A 94 -7.52 -6.94 3.87
CA LEU A 94 -8.46 -6.97 4.99
C LEU A 94 -9.52 -8.07 4.81
N ALA A 95 -10.07 -8.20 3.60
CA ALA A 95 -11.11 -9.19 3.28
C ALA A 95 -10.61 -10.64 3.38
N LEU A 96 -9.35 -10.89 3.04
CA LEU A 96 -8.75 -12.21 3.11
C LEU A 96 -8.51 -12.68 4.55
N THR A 97 -8.46 -11.78 5.52
CA THR A 97 -8.15 -12.11 6.93
C THR A 97 -9.31 -11.95 7.89
N SER A 98 -10.28 -11.07 7.61
CA SER A 98 -11.43 -10.75 8.48
C SER A 98 -12.28 -11.95 8.93
N ASN A 99 -12.35 -13.01 8.12
CA ASN A 99 -13.19 -14.18 8.38
C ASN A 99 -12.42 -15.42 8.85
N THR A 100 -11.14 -15.27 9.19
CA THR A 100 -10.24 -16.40 9.48
C THR A 100 -10.76 -17.28 10.62
N VAL A 101 -11.03 -16.70 11.79
CA VAL A 101 -11.48 -17.46 12.98
C VAL A 101 -12.85 -18.09 12.75
N SER A 102 -13.81 -17.34 12.20
CA SER A 102 -15.14 -17.88 11.87
C SER A 102 -15.07 -19.05 10.89
N GLU A 103 -14.14 -19.03 9.93
CA GLU A 103 -13.96 -20.15 8.99
C GLU A 103 -13.39 -21.39 9.68
N GLU A 104 -12.43 -21.24 10.59
CA GLU A 104 -11.89 -22.37 11.37
C GLU A 104 -12.91 -22.91 12.38
N LYS A 105 -13.71 -22.05 13.03
CA LYS A 105 -14.81 -22.50 13.90
C LYS A 105 -15.85 -23.32 13.13
N ARG A 106 -16.22 -22.88 11.93
CA ARG A 106 -17.16 -23.62 11.06
C ARG A 106 -16.64 -25.02 10.70
N ARG A 107 -15.32 -25.18 10.59
CA ARG A 107 -14.67 -26.45 10.31
C ARG A 107 -14.48 -27.32 11.55
N GLN A 108 -14.89 -26.85 12.72
CA GLN A 108 -14.68 -27.51 14.01
C GLN A 108 -13.19 -27.79 14.30
N THR A 109 -12.28 -27.04 13.68
CA THR A 109 -10.83 -27.15 13.86
C THR A 109 -10.31 -26.16 14.88
N TRP A 110 -11.04 -25.08 15.14
CA TRP A 110 -10.60 -23.98 16.00
C TRP A 110 -10.25 -24.41 17.42
N ASP A 111 -11.09 -25.24 18.05
CA ASP A 111 -10.88 -25.66 19.43
C ASP A 111 -9.62 -26.54 19.56
N ASN A 112 -9.36 -27.41 18.57
CA ASN A 112 -8.14 -28.20 18.49
C ASN A 112 -6.89 -27.34 18.28
N LEU A 113 -6.98 -26.32 17.41
CA LEU A 113 -5.87 -25.39 17.16
C LEU A 113 -5.52 -24.57 18.39
N ARG A 114 -6.52 -24.21 19.20
CA ARG A 114 -6.32 -23.48 20.44
C ARG A 114 -5.78 -24.36 21.57
N ALA A 115 -6.23 -25.61 21.65
CA ALA A 115 -5.72 -26.57 22.63
C ALA A 115 -4.26 -26.97 22.36
N THR A 116 -3.79 -26.82 21.11
CA THR A 116 -2.41 -27.08 20.73
C THR A 116 -1.51 -25.91 21.11
N GLN A 117 -0.36 -26.20 21.74
CA GLN A 117 0.65 -25.18 22.07
C GLN A 117 1.04 -24.38 20.81
N SER A 118 0.89 -23.06 20.86
CA SER A 118 1.15 -22.13 19.74
C SER A 118 0.34 -22.39 18.45
N GLY A 119 -0.70 -23.23 18.48
CA GLY A 119 -1.49 -23.54 17.29
C GLY A 119 -2.29 -22.35 16.76
N ALA A 120 -2.90 -21.56 17.65
CA ALA A 120 -3.58 -20.31 17.29
C ALA A 120 -2.61 -19.25 16.74
N GLU A 121 -1.46 -19.07 17.41
CA GLU A 121 -0.39 -18.16 16.97
C GLU A 121 0.10 -18.49 15.55
N LEU A 122 0.50 -19.75 15.32
CA LEU A 122 0.99 -20.21 14.03
C LEU A 122 -0.08 -20.05 12.95
N THR A 123 -1.34 -20.34 13.25
CA THR A 123 -2.45 -20.19 12.30
C THR A 123 -2.64 -18.73 11.89
N LEU A 124 -2.68 -17.80 12.84
CA LEU A 124 -2.86 -16.38 12.53
C LEU A 124 -1.65 -15.79 11.78
N ARG A 125 -0.43 -16.13 12.18
CA ARG A 125 0.78 -15.65 11.49
C ARG A 125 0.91 -16.22 10.07
N THR A 126 0.60 -17.50 9.87
CA THR A 126 0.61 -18.11 8.53
C THR A 126 -0.50 -17.53 7.64
N ARG A 127 -1.66 -17.21 8.20
CA ARG A 127 -2.74 -16.50 7.51
C ARG A 127 -2.31 -15.11 7.07
N TRP A 128 -1.67 -14.34 7.95
CA TRP A 128 -1.08 -13.05 7.63
C TRP A 128 -0.08 -13.16 6.47
N ALA A 129 0.89 -14.08 6.56
CA ALA A 129 1.87 -14.30 5.49
C ALA A 129 1.21 -14.71 4.17
N SER A 130 0.15 -15.54 4.22
CA SER A 130 -0.54 -16.01 3.03
C SER A 130 -1.13 -14.88 2.18
N VAL A 131 -1.47 -13.73 2.77
CA VAL A 131 -1.96 -12.55 2.04
C VAL A 131 -0.91 -12.06 1.04
N PHE A 132 0.35 -11.94 1.46
CA PHE A 132 1.45 -11.50 0.57
C PHE A 132 1.62 -12.46 -0.61
N TYR A 133 1.55 -13.77 -0.38
CA TYR A 133 1.66 -14.74 -1.46
C TYR A 133 0.47 -14.71 -2.44
N ARG A 134 -0.74 -14.44 -1.95
CA ARG A 134 -1.95 -14.34 -2.78
C ARG A 134 -1.99 -13.06 -3.59
N MET A 135 -1.58 -11.95 -2.98
CA MET A 135 -1.62 -10.61 -3.55
C MET A 135 -0.33 -10.24 -4.31
N ARG A 136 0.66 -11.15 -4.37
CA ARG A 136 1.97 -10.91 -4.99
C ARG A 136 1.91 -10.32 -6.40
N GLY A 137 0.92 -10.71 -7.20
CA GLY A 137 0.77 -10.21 -8.58
C GLY A 137 0.43 -8.73 -8.61
N LEU A 138 -0.56 -8.33 -7.82
CA LEU A 138 -1.00 -6.93 -7.71
C LEU A 138 0.08 -6.06 -7.04
N ILE A 139 0.74 -6.57 -5.99
CA ILE A 139 1.87 -5.88 -5.36
C ILE A 139 3.02 -5.70 -6.36
N ALA A 140 3.37 -6.74 -7.12
CA ALA A 140 4.43 -6.66 -8.11
C ALA A 140 4.12 -5.59 -9.18
N ILE A 141 2.87 -5.50 -9.64
CA ILE A 141 2.44 -4.43 -10.57
C ILE A 141 2.68 -3.05 -9.95
N VAL A 142 2.21 -2.83 -8.72
CA VAL A 142 2.40 -1.55 -8.01
C VAL A 142 3.88 -1.20 -7.87
N LEU A 143 4.72 -2.16 -7.50
CA LEU A 143 6.15 -1.93 -7.32
C LEU A 143 6.87 -1.68 -8.63
N VAL A 144 6.58 -2.44 -9.68
CA VAL A 144 7.20 -2.24 -11.00
C VAL A 144 6.89 -0.84 -11.51
N LEU A 145 5.63 -0.40 -11.40
CA LEU A 145 5.25 0.95 -11.82
C LEU A 145 5.90 2.03 -10.95
N ARG A 146 5.99 1.83 -9.63
CA ARG A 146 6.72 2.75 -8.75
C ARG A 146 8.22 2.81 -9.08
N ILE A 147 8.84 1.68 -9.43
CA ILE A 147 10.23 1.64 -9.91
C ILE A 147 10.37 2.42 -11.21
N VAL A 148 9.43 2.27 -12.16
CA VAL A 148 9.42 3.06 -13.41
C VAL A 148 9.33 4.56 -13.11
N LEU A 149 8.47 4.99 -12.19
CA LEU A 149 8.36 6.39 -11.77
C LEU A 149 9.65 6.89 -11.10
N ILE A 150 10.24 6.09 -10.20
CA ILE A 150 11.54 6.40 -9.57
C ILE A 150 12.65 6.53 -10.62
N LEU A 151 12.70 5.64 -11.62
CA LEU A 151 13.64 5.75 -12.72
C LEU A 151 13.39 7.03 -13.54
N GLY A 152 12.14 7.44 -13.72
CA GLY A 152 11.77 8.75 -14.30
C GLY A 152 12.39 9.91 -13.54
N ILE A 153 12.23 9.95 -12.21
CA ILE A 153 12.87 10.97 -11.36
C ILE A 153 14.40 10.96 -11.56
N LEU A 154 15.03 9.79 -11.54
CA LEU A 154 16.49 9.68 -11.72
C LEU A 154 16.93 10.17 -13.11
N LEU A 155 16.14 9.92 -14.15
CA LEU A 155 16.40 10.46 -15.50
C LEU A 155 16.28 11.99 -15.50
N ASP A 156 15.23 12.56 -14.91
CA ASP A 156 15.03 14.01 -14.84
C ASP A 156 16.17 14.71 -14.08
N LEU A 157 16.65 14.10 -12.99
CA LEU A 157 17.81 14.60 -12.26
C LEU A 157 19.08 14.64 -13.11
N THR A 158 19.24 13.72 -14.06
CA THR A 158 20.39 13.70 -14.98
C THR A 158 20.23 14.63 -16.18
N ALA A 159 19.00 14.92 -16.62
CA ALA A 159 18.71 15.67 -17.83
C ALA A 159 19.18 17.14 -17.78
N PHE A 160 19.18 17.77 -16.60
CA PHE A 160 19.62 19.18 -16.42
C PHE A 160 21.06 19.31 -15.91
N GLN A 161 21.98 18.47 -16.38
CA GLN A 161 23.39 18.48 -15.95
C GLN A 161 23.56 18.35 -14.41
N GLY A 162 22.61 17.69 -13.74
CA GLY A 162 22.59 17.57 -12.28
C GLY A 162 22.13 18.82 -11.51
N ARG A 163 21.73 19.90 -12.19
CA ARG A 163 21.26 21.14 -11.56
C ARG A 163 19.77 21.15 -11.23
N PHE A 164 19.01 20.15 -11.67
CA PHE A 164 17.56 20.13 -11.43
C PHE A 164 17.21 20.16 -9.94
N LEU A 165 17.93 19.39 -9.13
CA LEU A 165 17.72 19.33 -7.70
C LEU A 165 18.12 20.66 -7.02
N ASP A 166 19.16 21.33 -7.52
CA ASP A 166 19.59 22.65 -7.04
C ASP A 166 18.51 23.72 -7.29
N LEU A 167 17.89 23.70 -8.48
CA LEU A 167 16.78 24.58 -8.81
C LEU A 167 15.56 24.35 -7.90
N GLN A 168 15.21 23.10 -7.63
CA GLN A 168 14.10 22.76 -6.75
C GLN A 168 14.38 23.06 -5.26
N LEU A 169 15.64 23.12 -4.86
CA LEU A 169 16.06 23.47 -3.50
C LEU A 169 16.19 24.98 -3.25
N THR A 170 15.90 25.84 -4.23
CA THR A 170 16.04 27.30 -4.06
C THR A 170 14.85 27.94 -3.32
N GLY A 171 13.71 27.24 -3.19
CA GLY A 171 12.49 27.71 -2.52
C GLY A 171 12.06 27.08 -1.18
N PRO A 172 12.53 25.89 -0.74
CA PRO A 172 12.04 25.29 0.50
C PRO A 172 12.50 26.05 1.75
N GLU A 173 11.59 26.19 2.71
CA GLU A 173 11.92 26.59 4.09
C GLU A 173 11.87 25.36 5.01
N PRO A 174 12.95 25.00 5.73
CA PRO A 174 14.28 25.61 5.73
C PRO A 174 15.08 25.26 4.48
N SER A 175 15.99 26.16 4.08
CA SER A 175 16.96 25.89 3.03
C SER A 175 17.89 24.76 3.47
N VAL A 176 17.97 23.69 2.67
CA VAL A 176 18.83 22.53 2.96
C VAL A 176 19.98 22.44 1.95
N PRO A 177 21.18 21.99 2.36
CA PRO A 177 22.27 21.72 1.43
C PRO A 177 21.88 20.65 0.40
N LEU A 178 22.43 20.73 -0.81
CA LEU A 178 22.18 19.78 -1.91
C LEU A 178 22.29 18.30 -1.49
N VAL A 179 23.32 17.98 -0.71
CA VAL A 179 23.56 16.62 -0.19
C VAL A 179 22.41 16.14 0.69
N VAL A 180 21.87 17.02 1.54
CA VAL A 180 20.73 16.72 2.41
C VAL A 180 19.46 16.57 1.58
N GLY A 181 19.24 17.43 0.58
CA GLY A 181 18.10 17.29 -0.34
C GLY A 181 18.11 15.98 -1.11
N ALA A 182 19.27 15.56 -1.62
CA ALA A 182 19.43 14.26 -2.27
C ALA A 182 19.16 13.08 -1.31
N LEU A 183 19.62 13.17 -0.07
CA LEU A 183 19.33 12.18 0.97
C LEU A 183 17.82 12.12 1.28
N LEU A 184 17.16 13.26 1.46
CA LEU A 184 15.71 13.33 1.71
C LEU A 184 14.88 12.78 0.54
N LEU A 185 15.30 13.04 -0.70
CA LEU A 185 14.70 12.45 -1.89
C LEU A 185 14.91 10.93 -1.92
N SER A 186 16.08 10.43 -1.51
CA SER A 186 16.32 8.98 -1.38
C SER A 186 15.41 8.32 -0.34
N PHE A 187 15.11 9.01 0.75
CA PHE A 187 14.12 8.55 1.73
C PHE A 187 12.72 8.51 1.15
N LEU A 188 12.33 9.52 0.35
CA LEU A 188 11.05 9.48 -0.36
C LEU A 188 10.95 8.26 -1.27
N MET A 189 11.95 8.04 -2.15
CA MET A 189 11.94 6.89 -3.08
C MET A 189 11.88 5.56 -2.33
N THR A 190 12.60 5.46 -1.20
CA THR A 190 12.58 4.27 -0.33
C THR A 190 11.21 4.09 0.33
N ALA A 191 10.65 5.15 0.91
CA ALA A 191 9.34 5.13 1.55
C ALA A 191 8.25 4.74 0.55
N ALA A 192 8.27 5.30 -0.66
CA ALA A 192 7.34 4.98 -1.72
C ALA A 192 7.36 3.49 -2.09
N LEU A 193 8.51 2.81 -1.99
CA LEU A 193 8.56 1.36 -2.22
C LEU A 193 8.06 0.55 -1.01
N LEU A 194 8.27 1.04 0.21
CA LEU A 194 7.91 0.33 1.44
C LEU A 194 6.43 0.47 1.83
N LEU A 195 5.82 1.64 1.62
CA LEU A 195 4.46 1.95 2.04
C LEU A 195 3.39 0.96 1.53
N PRO A 196 3.42 0.48 0.27
CA PRO A 196 2.47 -0.54 -0.17
C PRO A 196 2.55 -1.85 0.63
N PHE A 197 3.76 -2.25 1.04
CA PHE A 197 3.95 -3.44 1.86
C PHE A 197 3.52 -3.24 3.31
N SER A 198 3.94 -2.14 3.94
CA SER A 198 3.58 -1.86 5.34
C SER A 198 2.08 -1.68 5.48
N SER A 199 1.44 -0.98 4.53
CA SER A 199 -0.01 -0.76 4.51
C SER A 199 -0.80 -2.06 4.36
N MET A 200 -0.44 -2.90 3.39
CA MET A 200 -1.10 -4.18 3.20
C MET A 200 -0.88 -5.14 4.39
N GLY A 201 0.33 -5.18 4.96
CA GLY A 201 0.62 -5.97 6.16
C GLY A 201 -0.23 -5.53 7.36
N PHE A 202 -0.36 -4.21 7.54
CA PHE A 202 -1.17 -3.63 8.60
C PHE A 202 -2.66 -3.93 8.42
N ASP A 203 -3.20 -3.76 7.22
CA ASP A 203 -4.61 -4.04 6.91
C ASP A 203 -4.94 -5.54 7.10
N ALA A 204 -4.02 -6.42 6.69
CA ALA A 204 -4.13 -7.85 6.95
C ALA A 204 -4.17 -8.17 8.46
N ALA A 205 -3.31 -7.52 9.26
CA ALA A 205 -3.27 -7.70 10.71
C ALA A 205 -4.53 -7.15 11.40
N ILE A 206 -5.06 -6.01 10.96
CA ILE A 206 -6.36 -5.50 11.43
C ILE A 206 -7.47 -6.50 11.12
N GLY A 207 -7.53 -7.03 9.89
CA GLY A 207 -8.54 -8.03 9.55
C GLY A 207 -8.44 -9.28 10.43
N LEU A 208 -7.23 -9.75 10.74
CA LEU A 208 -7.04 -10.85 11.71
C LEU A 208 -7.52 -10.46 13.11
N LEU A 209 -7.17 -9.27 13.59
CA LEU A 209 -7.65 -8.77 14.88
C LEU A 209 -9.17 -8.78 14.92
N VAL A 210 -9.83 -8.18 13.93
CA VAL A 210 -11.29 -8.16 13.79
C VAL A 210 -11.89 -9.56 13.83
N SER A 211 -11.27 -10.52 13.16
CA SER A 211 -11.73 -11.92 13.17
C SER A 211 -11.77 -12.54 14.57
N THR A 212 -10.94 -12.05 15.51
CA THR A 212 -10.96 -12.47 16.92
C THR A 212 -12.00 -11.75 17.78
N PHE A 213 -12.54 -10.63 17.32
CA PHE A 213 -13.60 -9.89 18.02
C PHE A 213 -14.98 -10.44 17.68
N VAL A 214 -15.20 -10.80 16.41
CA VAL A 214 -16.52 -11.09 15.88
C VAL A 214 -16.57 -12.51 15.34
N GLU A 215 -17.19 -13.40 16.11
CA GLU A 215 -17.22 -14.83 15.76
C GLU A 215 -18.35 -15.15 14.76
N GLN A 216 -19.46 -14.42 14.85
CA GLN A 216 -20.62 -14.61 13.99
C GLN A 216 -20.38 -14.02 12.59
N ARG A 217 -20.63 -14.83 11.56
CA ARG A 217 -20.38 -14.48 10.16
C ARG A 217 -21.06 -13.19 9.73
N THR A 218 -22.34 -13.00 10.08
CA THR A 218 -23.10 -11.83 9.65
C THR A 218 -22.49 -10.54 10.20
N PHE A 219 -22.14 -10.51 11.48
CA PHE A 219 -21.48 -9.36 12.09
C PHE A 219 -20.07 -9.14 11.54
N SER A 220 -19.33 -10.20 11.23
CA SER A 220 -17.99 -10.08 10.62
C SER A 220 -18.06 -9.44 9.24
N ILE A 221 -19.02 -9.87 8.41
CA ILE A 221 -19.26 -9.27 7.07
C ILE A 221 -19.67 -7.80 7.20
N LEU A 222 -20.58 -7.47 8.12
CA LEU A 222 -21.01 -6.08 8.33
C LEU A 222 -19.86 -5.19 8.82
N LEU A 223 -19.05 -5.68 9.77
CA LEU A 223 -17.89 -4.94 10.26
C LEU A 223 -16.82 -4.79 9.18
N GLN A 224 -16.59 -5.81 8.36
CA GLN A 224 -15.71 -5.74 7.21
C GLN A 224 -16.18 -4.68 6.20
N LEU A 225 -17.48 -4.67 5.85
CA LEU A 225 -18.06 -3.66 4.97
C LEU A 225 -17.91 -2.25 5.55
N LEU A 226 -18.16 -2.08 6.86
CA LEU A 226 -17.97 -0.82 7.56
C LEU A 226 -16.52 -0.34 7.50
N LEU A 227 -15.55 -1.23 7.76
CA LEU A 227 -14.12 -0.89 7.70
C LEU A 227 -13.67 -0.54 6.29
N ILE A 228 -14.16 -1.26 5.28
CA ILE A 228 -13.90 -0.95 3.86
C ILE A 228 -14.48 0.42 3.51
N ALA A 229 -15.74 0.69 3.88
CA ALA A 229 -16.38 1.98 3.61
C ALA A 229 -15.66 3.13 4.31
N LEU A 230 -15.30 2.97 5.58
CA LEU A 230 -14.51 3.95 6.34
C LEU A 230 -13.15 4.20 5.68
N ARG A 231 -12.47 3.14 5.21
CA ARG A 231 -11.19 3.26 4.53
C ARG A 231 -11.30 4.02 3.21
N ILE A 232 -12.30 3.69 2.39
CA ILE A 232 -12.56 4.40 1.12
C ILE A 232 -12.88 5.87 1.40
N ALA A 233 -13.75 6.15 2.38
CA ALA A 233 -14.10 7.51 2.75
C ALA A 233 -12.89 8.30 3.26
N LEU A 234 -12.00 7.67 4.03
CA LEU A 234 -10.79 8.30 4.53
C LEU A 234 -9.79 8.58 3.39
N VAL A 235 -9.56 7.62 2.48
CA VAL A 235 -8.67 7.81 1.33
C VAL A 235 -9.21 8.88 0.39
N ALA A 236 -10.48 8.77 -0.02
CA ALA A 236 -11.11 9.73 -0.90
C ALA A 236 -11.21 11.12 -0.26
N GLY A 237 -11.54 11.19 1.04
CA GLY A 237 -11.61 12.43 1.79
C GLY A 237 -10.25 13.13 1.87
N LEU A 238 -9.18 12.40 2.23
CA LEU A 238 -7.82 12.95 2.28
C LEU A 238 -7.30 13.40 0.91
N LEU A 239 -7.56 12.61 -0.14
CA LEU A 239 -7.17 12.97 -1.50
C LEU A 239 -7.92 14.23 -1.96
N PHE A 240 -9.23 14.27 -1.76
CA PHE A 240 -10.07 15.41 -2.15
C PHE A 240 -9.64 16.69 -1.42
N THR A 241 -9.46 16.64 -0.10
CA THR A 241 -9.04 17.83 0.66
C THR A 241 -7.62 18.25 0.34
N ALA A 242 -6.71 17.33 0.05
CA ALA A 242 -5.36 17.65 -0.39
C ALA A 242 -5.35 18.31 -1.79
N MET A 243 -6.17 17.82 -2.72
CA MET A 243 -6.34 18.45 -4.05
C MET A 243 -6.86 19.88 -3.92
N GLN A 244 -7.92 20.10 -3.14
CA GLN A 244 -8.47 21.43 -2.88
C GLN A 244 -7.44 22.39 -2.25
N PHE A 245 -6.55 21.89 -1.40
CA PHE A 245 -5.44 22.68 -0.86
C PHE A 245 -4.41 23.05 -1.93
N VAL A 246 -3.99 22.08 -2.76
CA VAL A 246 -3.02 22.32 -3.84
C VAL A 246 -3.57 23.29 -4.88
N ASP A 247 -4.86 23.21 -5.20
CA ASP A 247 -5.54 24.09 -6.15
C ASP A 247 -5.72 25.52 -5.60
N GLY A 248 -5.42 25.74 -4.31
CA GLY A 248 -5.54 27.04 -3.64
C GLY A 248 -6.96 27.38 -3.18
N ASP A 249 -7.92 26.46 -3.31
CA ASP A 249 -9.31 26.63 -2.88
C ASP A 249 -9.47 26.53 -1.35
N LEU A 250 -8.51 25.90 -0.67
CA LEU A 250 -8.52 25.69 0.77
C LEU A 250 -7.35 26.39 1.46
N ASP A 251 -7.64 27.44 2.23
CA ASP A 251 -6.63 28.12 3.06
C ASP A 251 -6.44 27.38 4.40
N LEU A 252 -5.21 26.92 4.66
CA LEU A 252 -4.84 26.19 5.86
C LEU A 252 -3.57 26.76 6.48
N SER A 253 -3.52 26.75 7.82
CA SER A 253 -2.26 27.00 8.53
C SER A 253 -1.16 26.04 8.08
N ASN A 254 0.10 26.49 8.07
CA ASN A 254 1.25 25.70 7.65
C ASN A 254 1.31 24.30 8.29
N THR A 255 1.00 24.20 9.60
CA THR A 255 0.96 22.91 10.31
C THR A 255 -0.15 22.00 9.81
N ALA A 256 -1.35 22.56 9.56
CA ALA A 256 -2.49 21.79 9.06
C ALA A 256 -2.26 21.33 7.61
N ALA A 257 -1.71 22.20 6.76
CA ALA A 257 -1.26 21.84 5.41
C ALA A 257 -0.21 20.72 5.48
N TRP A 258 0.77 20.85 6.38
CA TRP A 258 1.82 19.85 6.52
C TRP A 258 1.25 18.47 6.86
N VAL A 259 0.37 18.42 7.86
CA VAL A 259 -0.31 17.20 8.31
C VAL A 259 -1.25 16.66 7.24
N LEU A 260 -2.00 17.52 6.55
CA LEU A 260 -2.95 17.09 5.52
C LEU A 260 -2.23 16.41 4.36
N VAL A 261 -1.23 17.06 3.78
CA VAL A 261 -0.48 16.55 2.63
C VAL A 261 0.40 15.36 3.04
N GLY A 262 0.94 15.36 4.25
CA GLY A 262 1.64 14.21 4.81
C GLY A 262 0.73 13.01 5.04
N ALA A 263 -0.49 13.22 5.56
CA ALA A 263 -1.47 12.16 5.82
C ALA A 263 -2.12 11.64 4.53
N SER A 264 -2.42 12.51 3.57
CA SER A 264 -2.89 12.10 2.24
C SER A 264 -1.81 11.26 1.54
N ALA A 265 -0.54 11.66 1.67
CA ALA A 265 0.57 10.88 1.16
C ALA A 265 0.74 9.54 1.89
N ALA A 266 0.70 9.54 3.22
CA ALA A 266 0.93 8.32 4.01
C ALA A 266 -0.21 7.29 3.88
N VAL A 267 -1.46 7.75 3.84
CA VAL A 267 -2.66 6.90 3.98
C VAL A 267 -3.50 6.84 2.71
N GLY A 268 -3.57 7.93 1.94
CA GLY A 268 -4.42 8.08 0.76
C GLY A 268 -3.79 7.57 -0.53
N ASP A 269 -2.58 8.05 -0.87
CA ASP A 269 -1.87 7.72 -2.13
C ASP A 269 -0.58 6.88 -1.91
N TRP A 270 -0.18 6.67 -0.66
CA TRP A 270 1.04 5.97 -0.25
C TRP A 270 2.33 6.57 -0.84
N GLY A 271 2.43 7.89 -0.89
CA GLY A 271 3.54 8.67 -1.43
C GLY A 271 3.63 8.60 -2.94
N LEU A 272 2.53 8.25 -3.62
CA LEU A 272 2.53 8.11 -5.08
C LEU A 272 2.63 9.47 -5.76
N ALA A 273 1.84 10.47 -5.35
CA ALA A 273 1.87 11.80 -5.97
C ALA A 273 3.27 12.43 -5.88
N PHE A 274 3.98 12.20 -4.78
CA PHE A 274 5.35 12.69 -4.61
C PHE A 274 6.39 12.03 -5.53
N LEU A 275 6.06 10.93 -6.21
CA LEU A 275 6.92 10.40 -7.27
C LEU A 275 6.85 11.23 -8.56
N ASN A 276 5.93 12.19 -8.64
CA ASN A 276 6.07 13.31 -9.57
C ASN A 276 6.99 14.35 -8.93
N PHE A 277 8.20 14.50 -9.46
CA PHE A 277 9.18 15.40 -8.87
C PHE A 277 8.84 16.88 -9.09
N THR A 278 8.12 17.23 -10.16
CA THR A 278 7.61 18.59 -10.40
C THR A 278 6.62 18.97 -9.30
N PHE A 279 5.58 18.15 -9.11
CA PHE A 279 4.59 18.33 -8.05
C PHE A 279 5.25 18.33 -6.66
N TYR A 280 6.20 17.43 -6.41
CA TYR A 280 6.89 17.39 -5.12
C TYR A 280 7.75 18.63 -4.86
N GLY A 281 8.37 19.19 -5.90
CA GLY A 281 9.09 20.48 -5.84
C GLY A 281 8.17 21.65 -5.51
N GLU A 282 6.96 21.68 -6.10
CA GLU A 282 5.93 22.67 -5.73
C GLU A 282 5.53 22.56 -4.25
N ILE A 283 5.35 21.34 -3.75
CA ILE A 283 5.08 21.09 -2.33
C ILE A 283 6.22 21.58 -1.44
N TRP A 284 7.47 21.45 -1.87
CA TRP A 284 8.62 21.98 -1.12
C TRP A 284 8.60 23.50 -1.02
N ALA A 285 8.22 24.19 -2.09
CA ALA A 285 8.17 25.64 -2.14
C ALA A 285 6.94 26.23 -1.41
N THR A 286 5.84 25.49 -1.36
CA THR A 286 4.56 25.97 -0.81
C THR A 286 4.38 25.65 0.67
N ILE A 287 4.80 24.46 1.12
CA ILE A 287 4.59 24.01 2.49
C ILE A 287 5.92 24.08 3.27
N PRO A 288 6.01 24.90 4.33
CA PRO A 288 7.18 24.90 5.20
C PRO A 288 7.46 23.50 5.75
N TYR A 289 8.74 23.11 5.74
CA TYR A 289 9.24 21.78 6.09
C TYR A 289 8.75 20.64 5.17
N GLY A 290 8.17 20.95 4.00
CA GLY A 290 7.74 19.96 3.01
C GLY A 290 8.86 19.07 2.49
N VAL A 291 10.10 19.58 2.49
CA VAL A 291 11.31 18.80 2.13
C VAL A 291 11.51 17.55 3.01
N PHE A 292 10.95 17.54 4.23
CA PHE A 292 11.05 16.41 5.14
C PHE A 292 9.99 15.32 4.94
N TYR A 293 9.06 15.46 3.98
CA TYR A 293 8.04 14.43 3.75
C TYR A 293 8.62 13.05 3.44
N GLY A 294 9.71 12.96 2.66
CA GLY A 294 10.37 11.68 2.40
C GLY A 294 10.80 10.96 3.68
N LEU A 295 11.37 11.68 4.63
CA LEU A 295 11.74 11.15 5.94
C LEU A 295 10.51 10.79 6.79
N ALA A 296 9.51 11.66 6.82
CA ALA A 296 8.27 11.43 7.57
C ALA A 296 7.53 10.17 7.07
N LEU A 297 7.45 9.98 5.75
CA LEU A 297 6.84 8.80 5.14
C LEU A 297 7.64 7.52 5.43
N LEU A 298 8.97 7.60 5.45
CA LEU A 298 9.82 6.47 5.83
C LEU A 298 9.60 6.06 7.29
N ILE A 299 9.59 7.04 8.20
CA ILE A 299 9.28 6.82 9.63
C ILE A 299 7.89 6.22 9.76
N PHE A 300 6.89 6.75 9.05
CA PHE A 300 5.53 6.24 9.04
C PHE A 300 5.48 4.78 8.59
N ALA A 301 6.17 4.40 7.52
CA ALA A 301 6.23 3.00 7.05
C ALA A 301 6.82 2.06 8.11
N ILE A 302 7.87 2.49 8.81
CA ILE A 302 8.51 1.72 9.89
C ILE A 302 7.56 1.59 11.10
N VAL A 303 6.95 2.70 11.52
CA VAL A 303 5.96 2.70 12.62
C VAL A 303 4.78 1.80 12.27
N GLN A 304 4.29 1.86 11.05
CA GLN A 304 3.21 1.01 10.56
C GLN A 304 3.59 -0.48 10.57
N ALA A 305 4.83 -0.83 10.21
CA ALA A 305 5.33 -2.19 10.34
C ALA A 305 5.39 -2.64 11.81
N ALA A 306 5.89 -1.80 12.71
CA ALA A 306 5.91 -2.11 14.15
C ALA A 306 4.49 -2.26 14.74
N LEU A 307 3.56 -1.40 14.31
CA LEU A 307 2.15 -1.50 14.68
C LEU A 307 1.51 -2.78 14.13
N THR A 308 1.92 -3.25 12.95
CA THR A 308 1.47 -4.52 12.39
C THR A 308 1.81 -5.67 13.32
N ASP A 309 3.04 -5.73 13.82
CA ASP A 309 3.47 -6.76 14.78
C ASP A 309 2.71 -6.65 16.10
N ALA A 310 2.50 -5.44 16.62
CA ALA A 310 1.74 -5.21 17.84
C ALA A 310 0.28 -5.68 17.71
N VAL A 311 -0.38 -5.33 16.59
CA VAL A 311 -1.77 -5.74 16.28
C VAL A 311 -1.86 -7.24 16.09
N LEU A 312 -0.90 -7.86 15.40
CA LEU A 312 -0.86 -9.30 15.20
C LEU A 312 -0.68 -10.05 16.53
N ASN A 313 0.24 -9.59 17.39
CA ASN A 313 0.43 -10.16 18.73
C ASN A 313 -0.81 -9.98 19.62
N LEU A 314 -1.51 -8.84 19.51
CA LEU A 314 -2.78 -8.62 20.19
C LEU A 314 -3.85 -9.61 19.70
N ALA A 315 -3.96 -9.83 18.39
CA ALA A 315 -4.88 -10.80 17.81
C ALA A 315 -4.59 -12.21 18.33
N VAL A 316 -3.32 -12.62 18.38
CA VAL A 316 -2.89 -13.92 18.93
C VAL A 316 -3.30 -14.08 20.40
N ARG A 317 -2.90 -13.14 21.27
CA ARG A 317 -3.24 -13.20 22.70
C ARG A 317 -4.74 -13.31 22.93
N ARG A 318 -5.53 -12.63 22.10
CA ARG A 318 -6.98 -12.64 22.24
C ARG A 318 -7.60 -13.94 21.75
N ALA A 319 -7.10 -14.49 20.65
CA ALA A 319 -7.49 -15.79 20.14
C ALA A 319 -7.20 -16.91 21.14
N GLU A 320 -6.14 -16.79 21.94
CA GLU A 320 -5.80 -17.72 23.01
C GLU A 320 -6.69 -17.55 24.25
N ASN A 321 -6.99 -16.31 24.65
CA ASN A 321 -7.69 -16.02 25.91
C ASN A 321 -9.22 -16.17 25.86
N LYS A 322 -9.88 -15.91 24.72
CA LYS A 322 -11.35 -16.02 24.64
C LYS A 322 -11.80 -17.47 24.44
N GLY A 323 -12.23 -18.09 25.54
CA GLY A 323 -12.85 -19.41 25.65
C GLY A 323 -13.91 -19.43 26.71
#